data_AF-A0A3Q0RJI5-F1
#
_entry.id   AF-A0A3Q0RJI5-F1
#
_cell.length_a   1.000
_cell.length_b   1.000
_cell.length_c   1.000
_cell.angle_alpha   90.00
_cell.angle_beta   90.00
_cell.angle_gamma   90.00
#
_symmetry.space_group_name_H-M   'P 1'
#
loop_
_entity.id
_entity.type
_entity.pdbx_description
1 polymer ?
#
loop_
_entity_poly.entity_id
_entity_poly.type
_entity_poly.pdbx_seq_one_letter_code
_entity_poly.pdbx_strand_id
1 'polypeptide(L)'
;MPLVKRIIEPRYLCRGALPDGVASELECVTNSTLAAVIKQLGGLSRHAEDIFGELFTEANSFYLRMNSLQERVDLLAVKVTQLDSTVEEVSLQDINMRKAFRSSTIQDQQVVSRSSIPNPVLEMYRRCDKPPPLNILTPYRDDKKDGLKFYTDPSYFFNLWKEKMLQATENKRKEKRRQKEQRHVEESSGREVKKVRKARNRRQEWNLMAYDKELRPDARVTPSPYHTSDGSMSPDR
;
A
#
# COMPACT_ATOMS: atom_id res chain seq x y z
N MET A 1 -11.13 16.70 -7.30
CA MET A 1 -11.69 17.83 -8.08
C MET A 1 -12.81 17.29 -8.96
N PRO A 2 -14.05 17.81 -8.89
CA PRO A 2 -15.06 17.49 -9.88
C PRO A 2 -14.71 18.21 -11.19
N LEU A 3 -14.18 17.47 -12.17
CA LEU A 3 -14.07 17.98 -13.54
C LEU A 3 -15.48 18.12 -14.09
N VAL A 4 -15.83 19.29 -14.64
CA VAL A 4 -17.11 19.50 -15.34
C VAL A 4 -17.10 18.57 -16.55
N LYS A 5 -17.80 17.44 -16.44
CA LYS A 5 -17.65 16.33 -17.39
C LYS A 5 -18.26 16.62 -18.76
N ARG A 6 -19.29 17.47 -18.85
CA ARG A 6 -20.14 17.57 -20.05
C ARG A 6 -20.57 19.02 -20.26
N ILE A 7 -20.01 19.66 -21.29
CA ILE A 7 -20.33 21.04 -21.68
C ILE A 7 -21.35 21.00 -22.81
N ILE A 8 -22.39 21.82 -22.72
CA ILE A 8 -23.37 22.00 -23.79
C ILE A 8 -22.99 23.27 -24.57
N GLU A 9 -22.83 23.13 -25.89
CA GLU A 9 -22.52 24.22 -26.81
C GLU A 9 -23.75 24.52 -27.70
N PRO A 10 -24.05 25.79 -28.02
CA PRO A 10 -23.37 27.02 -27.58
C PRO A 10 -23.74 27.41 -26.15
N ARG A 11 -22.80 28.01 -25.39
CA ARG A 11 -23.06 28.44 -23.99
C ARG A 11 -23.86 29.74 -23.90
N TYR A 12 -23.74 30.60 -24.89
CA TYR A 12 -24.44 31.88 -24.96
C TYR A 12 -25.38 31.87 -26.16
N LEU A 13 -26.63 32.25 -25.95
CA LEU A 13 -27.67 32.18 -26.98
C LEU A 13 -27.84 33.50 -27.75
N CYS A 14 -27.65 34.65 -27.09
CA CYS A 14 -28.02 35.97 -27.64
C CYS A 14 -26.88 37.01 -27.54
N ARG A 15 -25.61 36.56 -27.56
CA ARG A 15 -24.44 37.47 -27.40
C ARG A 15 -23.69 37.78 -28.71
N GLY A 16 -24.15 37.25 -29.84
CA GLY A 16 -23.53 37.50 -31.15
C GLY A 16 -23.95 38.85 -31.74
N ALA A 17 -23.06 39.50 -32.48
CA ALA A 17 -23.42 40.63 -33.32
C ALA A 17 -24.35 40.15 -34.45
N LEU A 18 -25.30 41.00 -34.84
CA LEU A 18 -26.19 40.74 -35.96
C LEU A 18 -25.48 41.03 -37.29
N PRO A 19 -25.82 40.32 -38.38
CA PRO A 19 -25.35 40.66 -39.72
C PRO A 19 -25.86 42.03 -40.17
N ASP A 20 -25.07 42.74 -40.97
CA ASP A 20 -25.50 44.01 -41.56
C ASP A 20 -26.64 43.80 -42.58
N GLY A 21 -27.60 44.74 -42.63
CA GLY A 21 -28.68 44.74 -43.62
C GLY A 21 -29.88 43.83 -43.29
N VAL A 22 -30.04 43.41 -42.04
CA VAL A 22 -31.20 42.63 -41.59
C VAL A 22 -32.46 43.49 -41.54
N ALA A 23 -33.54 43.02 -42.16
CA ALA A 23 -34.82 43.74 -42.22
C ALA A 23 -35.53 43.86 -40.86
N SER A 24 -35.41 42.82 -40.01
CA SER A 24 -35.99 42.78 -38.66
C SER A 24 -34.98 42.19 -37.68
N GLU A 25 -34.29 43.06 -36.94
CA GLU A 25 -33.26 42.65 -35.98
C GLU A 25 -33.82 41.72 -34.89
N LEU A 26 -35.00 42.04 -34.36
CA LEU A 26 -35.64 41.25 -33.31
C LEU A 26 -35.97 39.83 -33.79
N GLU A 27 -36.50 39.69 -35.01
CA GLU A 27 -36.79 38.38 -35.61
C GLU A 27 -35.52 37.58 -35.87
N CYS A 28 -34.45 38.24 -36.31
CA CYS A 28 -33.15 37.60 -36.50
C CYS A 28 -32.57 37.08 -35.19
N VAL A 29 -32.62 37.87 -34.12
CA VAL A 29 -32.17 37.45 -32.78
C VAL A 29 -33.01 36.29 -32.26
N THR A 30 -34.35 36.37 -32.34
CA THR A 30 -35.22 35.30 -31.82
C THR A 30 -35.01 33.99 -32.58
N ASN A 31 -34.94 34.02 -33.91
CA ASN A 31 -34.68 32.83 -34.71
C ASN A 31 -33.29 32.23 -34.44
N SER A 32 -32.25 33.07 -34.34
CA SER A 32 -30.88 32.63 -34.01
C SER A 32 -30.81 32.01 -32.60
N THR A 33 -31.55 32.58 -31.66
CA THR A 33 -31.67 32.09 -30.28
C THR A 33 -32.37 30.73 -30.26
N LEU A 34 -33.49 30.57 -30.98
CA LEU A 34 -34.20 29.30 -31.08
C LEU A 34 -33.33 28.22 -31.73
N ALA A 35 -32.61 28.54 -32.81
CA ALA A 35 -31.67 27.61 -33.43
C ALA A 35 -30.55 27.19 -32.47
N ALA A 36 -30.03 28.13 -31.67
CA ALA A 36 -29.03 27.85 -30.64
C ALA A 36 -29.59 26.99 -29.50
N VAL A 37 -30.84 27.20 -29.07
CA VAL A 37 -31.54 26.34 -28.09
C VAL A 37 -31.71 24.92 -28.63
N ILE A 38 -32.10 24.76 -29.90
CA ILE A 38 -32.21 23.44 -30.53
C ILE A 38 -30.85 22.71 -30.51
N LYS A 39 -29.75 23.43 -30.80
CA LYS A 39 -28.38 22.87 -30.68
C LYS A 39 -28.05 22.45 -29.25
N GLN A 40 -28.42 23.26 -28.25
CA GLN A 40 -28.23 22.91 -26.84
C GLN A 40 -28.99 21.64 -26.47
N LEU A 41 -30.24 21.49 -26.92
CA LEU A 41 -31.05 20.29 -26.70
C LEU A 41 -30.41 19.06 -27.35
N GLY A 42 -29.88 19.19 -28.57
CA GLY A 42 -29.10 18.11 -29.21
C GLY A 42 -27.87 17.70 -28.41
N GLY A 43 -27.13 18.68 -27.87
CA GLY A 43 -26.00 18.42 -26.97
C GLY A 43 -26.42 17.73 -25.67
N LEU A 44 -27.55 18.13 -25.09
CA LEU A 44 -28.13 17.49 -23.91
C LEU A 44 -28.54 16.03 -24.19
N SER A 45 -29.20 15.76 -25.32
CA SER A 45 -29.58 14.40 -25.74
C SER A 45 -28.36 13.49 -25.90
N ARG A 46 -27.29 13.98 -26.53
CA ARG A 46 -26.03 13.23 -26.65
C ARG A 46 -25.43 12.91 -25.27
N HIS A 47 -25.40 13.89 -24.37
CA HIS A 47 -24.89 13.67 -23.01
C HIS A 47 -25.74 12.67 -22.22
N ALA A 48 -27.06 12.67 -22.42
CA ALA A 48 -27.95 11.70 -21.82
C ALA A 48 -27.69 10.29 -22.37
N GLU A 49 -27.54 10.14 -23.69
CA GLU A 49 -27.17 8.88 -24.34
C GLU A 49 -25.86 8.31 -23.76
N ASP A 50 -24.82 9.15 -23.64
CA ASP A 50 -23.53 8.72 -23.07
C ASP A 50 -23.69 8.21 -21.63
N ILE A 51 -24.46 8.91 -20.79
CA ILE A 51 -24.70 8.52 -19.38
C ILE A 51 -25.45 7.20 -19.31
N PHE A 52 -26.55 7.07 -20.06
CA PHE A 52 -27.35 5.85 -20.03
C PHE A 52 -26.62 4.67 -20.68
N GLY A 53 -25.78 4.90 -21.69
CA GLY A 53 -24.93 3.89 -22.29
C GLY A 53 -23.86 3.36 -21.33
N GLU A 54 -23.20 4.24 -20.58
CA GLU A 54 -22.24 3.88 -19.52
C GLU A 54 -22.94 3.01 -18.44
N LEU A 55 -24.09 3.45 -17.93
CA LEU A 55 -24.87 2.72 -16.94
C LEU A 55 -25.36 1.36 -17.46
N PHE A 56 -25.84 1.32 -18.70
CA PHE A 56 -26.30 0.09 -19.33
C PHE A 56 -25.16 -0.93 -19.45
N THR A 57 -23.99 -0.50 -19.89
CA THR A 57 -22.82 -1.38 -20.05
C THR A 57 -22.41 -1.99 -18.71
N GLU A 58 -22.39 -1.20 -17.64
CA GLU A 58 -22.08 -1.68 -16.30
C GLU A 58 -23.15 -2.63 -15.75
N ALA A 59 -24.44 -2.28 -15.91
CA ALA A 59 -25.56 -3.12 -15.52
C ALA A 59 -25.58 -4.46 -16.27
N ASN A 60 -25.26 -4.45 -17.56
CA ASN A 60 -25.17 -5.67 -18.37
C ASN A 60 -24.00 -6.57 -17.92
N SER A 61 -22.84 -5.98 -17.60
CA SER A 61 -21.71 -6.72 -17.02
C SER A 61 -22.09 -7.37 -15.68
N PHE A 62 -22.82 -6.64 -14.83
CA PHE A 62 -23.35 -7.17 -13.57
C PHE A 62 -24.33 -8.32 -13.82
N TYR A 63 -25.27 -8.16 -14.75
CA TYR A 63 -26.27 -9.16 -15.11
C TYR A 63 -25.61 -10.48 -15.56
N LEU A 64 -24.62 -10.43 -16.45
CA LEU A 64 -23.90 -11.62 -16.90
C LEU A 64 -23.19 -12.36 -15.76
N ARG A 65 -22.56 -11.61 -14.84
CA ARG A 65 -21.92 -12.18 -13.65
C ARG A 65 -22.94 -12.80 -12.69
N MET A 66 -24.10 -12.16 -12.54
CA MET A 66 -25.19 -12.64 -11.69
C MET A 66 -25.76 -13.95 -12.22
N ASN A 67 -26.01 -14.06 -13.52
CA ASN A 67 -26.50 -15.31 -14.12
C ASN A 67 -25.51 -16.46 -13.91
N SER A 68 -24.22 -16.23 -14.18
CA SER A 68 -23.18 -17.24 -13.94
C SER A 68 -23.08 -17.63 -12.47
N LEU A 69 -23.27 -16.68 -11.55
CA LEU A 69 -23.30 -16.96 -10.12
C LEU A 69 -24.54 -17.76 -9.73
N GLN A 70 -25.72 -17.43 -10.29
CA GLN A 70 -26.97 -18.12 -10.01
C GLN A 70 -26.90 -19.60 -10.38
N GLU A 71 -26.43 -19.92 -11.61
CA GLU A 71 -26.25 -21.31 -12.04
C GLU A 71 -25.32 -22.09 -11.09
N ARG A 72 -24.24 -21.46 -10.62
CA ARG A 72 -23.31 -22.07 -9.66
C ARG A 72 -23.95 -22.29 -8.29
N VAL A 73 -24.81 -21.37 -7.84
CA VAL A 73 -25.55 -21.50 -6.58
C VAL A 73 -26.55 -22.65 -6.67
N ASP A 74 -27.29 -22.75 -7.77
CA ASP A 74 -28.27 -23.81 -7.97
C ASP A 74 -27.62 -25.20 -7.98
N LEU A 75 -26.51 -25.35 -8.71
CA LEU A 75 -25.73 -26.58 -8.72
C LEU A 75 -25.13 -26.91 -7.35
N LEU A 76 -24.65 -25.89 -6.61
CA LEU A 76 -24.11 -26.08 -5.28
C LEU A 76 -25.21 -26.51 -4.30
N ALA A 77 -26.42 -25.93 -4.39
CA ALA A 77 -27.55 -26.29 -3.55
C ALA A 77 -27.90 -27.77 -3.70
N VAL A 78 -27.98 -28.27 -4.94
CA VAL A 78 -28.22 -29.71 -5.20
C VAL A 78 -27.11 -30.56 -4.58
N LYS A 79 -25.84 -30.21 -4.80
CA LYS A 79 -24.71 -30.97 -4.23
C LYS A 79 -24.74 -31.00 -2.70
N VAL A 80 -25.05 -29.87 -2.06
CA VAL A 80 -25.13 -29.78 -0.60
C VAL A 80 -26.27 -30.63 -0.05
N THR A 81 -27.42 -30.67 -0.73
CA THR A 81 -28.54 -31.53 -0.30
C THR A 81 -28.29 -33.02 -0.47
N GLN A 82 -27.37 -33.41 -1.35
CA GLN A 82 -26.99 -34.80 -1.60
C GLN A 82 -25.84 -35.29 -0.72
N LEU A 83 -25.24 -34.42 0.11
CA LEU A 83 -24.17 -34.81 1.02
C LEU A 83 -24.73 -35.71 2.14
N ASP A 84 -24.13 -36.88 2.29
CA ASP A 84 -24.38 -37.78 3.41
C ASP A 84 -23.15 -37.79 4.33
N SER A 85 -23.25 -37.05 5.44
CA SER A 85 -22.19 -36.94 6.42
C SER A 85 -21.88 -38.25 7.16
N THR A 86 -22.75 -39.27 7.05
CA THR A 86 -22.49 -40.58 7.68
C THR A 86 -21.55 -41.45 6.85
N VAL A 87 -21.39 -41.16 5.57
CA VAL A 87 -20.54 -41.89 4.61
C VAL A 87 -19.26 -41.12 4.26
N GLU A 88 -19.20 -39.81 4.53
CA GLU A 88 -18.07 -38.96 4.17
C GLU A 88 -16.85 -39.17 5.11
N GLU A 89 -15.80 -39.82 4.60
CA GLU A 89 -14.55 -40.04 5.35
C GLU A 89 -13.56 -38.87 5.22
N VAL A 90 -12.93 -38.49 6.32
CA VAL A 90 -11.90 -37.44 6.35
C VAL A 90 -10.52 -38.03 6.06
N SER A 91 -9.95 -37.71 4.90
CA SER A 91 -8.62 -38.18 4.50
C SER A 91 -7.49 -37.24 4.95
N LEU A 92 -6.55 -37.75 5.75
CA LEU A 92 -5.31 -37.04 6.11
C LEU A 92 -4.36 -36.87 4.92
N GLN A 93 -4.55 -37.64 3.83
CA GLN A 93 -3.75 -37.49 2.62
C GLN A 93 -3.99 -36.13 1.95
N ASP A 94 -5.21 -35.58 2.08
CA ASP A 94 -5.56 -34.28 1.50
C ASP A 94 -4.75 -33.13 2.11
N ILE A 95 -4.31 -33.27 3.37
CA ILE A 95 -3.49 -32.26 4.06
C ILE A 95 -2.13 -32.09 3.38
N ASN A 96 -1.51 -33.19 2.94
CA ASN A 96 -0.17 -33.19 2.35
C ASN A 96 -0.19 -33.16 0.80
N MET A 97 -1.24 -33.72 0.19
CA MET A 97 -1.28 -33.95 -1.26
C MET A 97 -2.15 -32.93 -2.01
N ARG A 98 -3.06 -32.22 -1.34
CA ARG A 98 -3.86 -31.16 -1.96
C ARG A 98 -3.36 -29.78 -1.54
N LYS A 99 -3.39 -28.85 -2.48
CA LYS A 99 -3.15 -27.44 -2.17
C LYS A 99 -4.35 -26.90 -1.38
N ALA A 100 -4.05 -26.15 -0.32
CA ALA A 100 -5.07 -25.44 0.45
C ALA A 100 -5.85 -24.46 -0.45
N PHE A 101 -7.12 -24.25 -0.11
CA PHE A 101 -7.95 -23.24 -0.75
C PHE A 101 -7.28 -21.85 -0.71
N ARG A 102 -7.48 -21.08 -1.78
CA ARG A 102 -7.02 -19.71 -1.91
C ARG A 102 -8.16 -18.87 -2.47
N SER A 103 -8.50 -17.81 -1.75
CA SER A 103 -9.40 -16.77 -2.24
C SER A 103 -8.70 -15.88 -3.26
N SER A 104 -9.47 -15.15 -4.06
CA SER A 104 -8.94 -14.09 -4.92
C SER A 104 -8.26 -13.00 -4.08
N THR A 105 -7.10 -12.53 -4.54
CA THR A 105 -6.34 -11.43 -3.93
C THR A 105 -6.04 -10.32 -4.94
N ILE A 106 -6.87 -10.21 -5.98
CA ILE A 106 -6.73 -9.17 -7.01
C ILE A 106 -6.90 -7.80 -6.35
N GLN A 107 -6.01 -6.86 -6.70
CA GLN A 107 -6.04 -5.48 -6.23
C GLN A 107 -5.96 -4.54 -7.42
N ASP A 108 -6.93 -3.64 -7.52
CA ASP A 108 -6.94 -2.61 -8.55
C ASP A 108 -5.87 -1.56 -8.25
N GLN A 109 -5.03 -1.29 -9.25
CA GLN A 109 -3.93 -0.33 -9.17
C GLN A 109 -3.92 0.53 -10.43
N GLN A 110 -3.21 1.67 -10.37
CA GLN A 110 -3.13 2.61 -11.50
C GLN A 110 -4.50 3.09 -12.01
N VAL A 111 -5.41 3.37 -11.07
CA VAL A 111 -6.80 3.78 -11.32
C VAL A 111 -6.96 5.11 -12.06
N VAL A 112 -5.87 5.87 -12.19
CA VAL A 112 -5.79 7.10 -13.00
C VAL A 112 -4.74 6.89 -14.08
N SER A 113 -5.07 6.07 -15.06
CA SER A 113 -4.27 5.79 -16.25
C SER A 113 -4.96 6.30 -17.51
N ARG A 114 -4.23 6.34 -18.64
CA ARG A 114 -4.78 6.83 -19.91
C ARG A 114 -5.98 6.02 -20.39
N SER A 115 -6.04 4.72 -20.09
CA SER A 115 -7.16 3.83 -20.43
C SER A 115 -8.38 4.03 -19.55
N SER A 116 -8.21 4.55 -18.33
CA SER A 116 -9.31 4.84 -17.40
C SER A 116 -9.96 6.22 -17.59
N ILE A 117 -9.52 7.00 -18.60
CA ILE A 117 -10.06 8.35 -18.83
C ILE A 117 -11.50 8.25 -19.34
N PRO A 118 -12.47 8.92 -18.70
CA PRO A 118 -13.85 8.94 -19.19
C PRO A 118 -13.95 9.56 -20.58
N ASN A 119 -14.82 9.03 -21.44
CA ASN A 119 -15.02 9.50 -22.81
C ASN A 119 -15.20 11.03 -22.92
N PRO A 120 -16.02 11.70 -22.08
CA PRO A 120 -16.17 13.15 -22.19
C PRO A 120 -14.87 13.93 -21.91
N VAL A 121 -14.06 13.45 -20.97
CA VAL A 121 -12.75 14.05 -20.65
C VAL A 121 -11.76 13.79 -21.78
N LEU A 122 -11.83 12.61 -22.41
CA LEU A 122 -11.00 12.27 -23.57
C LEU A 122 -11.32 13.17 -24.77
N GLU A 123 -12.60 13.47 -25.01
CA GLU A 123 -13.02 14.42 -26.05
C GLU A 123 -12.49 15.82 -25.79
N MET A 124 -12.60 16.33 -24.57
CA MET A 124 -12.02 17.61 -24.18
C MET A 124 -10.51 17.62 -24.39
N TYR A 125 -9.81 16.58 -23.93
CA TYR A 125 -8.36 16.45 -24.11
C TYR A 125 -7.94 16.49 -25.57
N ARG A 126 -8.72 15.88 -26.48
CA ARG A 126 -8.42 15.87 -27.92
C ARG A 126 -8.56 17.24 -28.58
N ARG A 127 -9.36 18.15 -28.00
CA ARG A 127 -9.50 19.54 -28.45
C ARG A 127 -8.37 20.45 -27.94
N CYS A 128 -7.62 20.01 -26.93
CA CYS A 128 -6.51 20.78 -26.40
C CYS A 128 -5.31 20.78 -27.36
N ASP A 129 -4.49 21.83 -27.26
CA ASP A 129 -3.25 21.94 -28.03
C ASP A 129 -2.29 20.81 -27.68
N LYS A 130 -1.72 20.22 -28.72
CA LYS A 130 -0.72 19.15 -28.60
C LYS A 130 0.66 19.77 -28.34
N PRO A 131 1.56 19.06 -27.63
CA PRO A 131 2.92 19.53 -27.48
C PRO A 131 3.61 19.63 -28.85
N PRO A 132 4.65 20.48 -28.99
CA PRO A 132 5.47 20.52 -30.20
C PRO A 132 6.00 19.12 -30.54
N PRO A 133 6.11 18.75 -31.84
CA PRO A 133 6.51 17.42 -32.28
C PRO A 133 8.03 17.20 -32.13
N LEU A 134 8.56 17.34 -30.91
CA LEU A 134 9.99 17.18 -30.61
C LEU A 134 10.50 15.74 -30.78
N ASN A 135 9.58 14.78 -30.87
CA ASN A 135 9.89 13.39 -31.16
C ASN A 135 10.62 13.22 -32.51
N ILE A 136 10.39 14.10 -33.49
CA ILE A 136 11.08 14.09 -34.79
C ILE A 136 12.60 14.32 -34.67
N LEU A 137 13.04 14.97 -33.58
CA LEU A 137 14.45 15.27 -33.32
C LEU A 137 15.15 14.14 -32.55
N THR A 138 14.39 13.17 -32.03
CA THR A 138 14.92 12.03 -31.25
C THR A 138 16.02 11.25 -31.98
N PRO A 139 15.92 10.95 -33.30
CA PRO A 139 16.97 10.22 -34.01
C PRO A 139 18.33 10.94 -34.07
N TYR A 140 18.35 12.26 -33.88
CA TYR A 140 19.55 13.09 -33.97
C TYR A 140 20.22 13.32 -32.62
N ARG A 141 19.74 12.66 -31.55
CA ARG A 141 20.29 12.82 -30.20
C ARG A 141 21.34 11.76 -29.88
N ASP A 142 22.47 12.20 -29.33
CA ASP A 142 23.55 11.31 -28.90
C ASP A 142 23.16 10.42 -27.71
N ASP A 143 22.31 10.93 -26.82
CA ASP A 143 21.91 10.24 -25.58
C ASP A 143 20.82 9.16 -25.77
N LYS A 144 20.30 9.01 -27.00
CA LYS A 144 19.20 8.08 -27.36
C LYS A 144 17.94 8.25 -26.51
N LYS A 145 17.75 9.41 -25.88
CA LYS A 145 16.55 9.72 -25.09
C LYS A 145 15.48 10.33 -25.98
N ASP A 146 14.22 10.05 -25.65
CA ASP A 146 13.06 10.66 -26.32
C ASP A 146 13.09 12.19 -26.15
N GLY A 147 13.15 12.92 -27.27
CA GLY A 147 13.20 14.38 -27.28
C GLY A 147 11.98 15.02 -26.59
N LEU A 148 10.81 14.38 -26.67
CA LEU A 148 9.59 14.90 -26.07
C LEU A 148 9.66 14.88 -24.53
N LYS A 149 10.40 13.93 -23.93
CA LYS A 149 10.55 13.83 -22.46
C LYS A 149 11.28 15.02 -21.83
N PHE A 150 12.05 15.77 -22.62
CA PHE A 150 12.68 17.02 -22.16
C PHE A 150 11.68 18.18 -22.10
N TYR A 151 10.55 18.07 -22.78
CA TYR A 151 9.45 19.05 -22.72
C TYR A 151 8.36 18.61 -21.76
N THR A 152 7.96 17.34 -21.81
CA THR A 152 6.94 16.76 -20.93
C THR A 152 7.21 15.28 -20.67
N ASP A 153 7.33 14.89 -19.39
CA ASP A 153 7.50 13.50 -18.97
C ASP A 153 6.49 13.13 -17.87
N PRO A 154 5.36 12.47 -18.23
CA PRO A 154 4.38 12.01 -17.25
C PRO A 154 4.93 10.99 -16.25
N SER A 155 6.02 10.28 -16.59
CA SER A 155 6.63 9.26 -15.73
C SER A 155 7.59 9.83 -14.67
N TYR A 156 7.95 11.11 -14.80
CA TYR A 156 8.92 11.79 -13.95
C TYR A 156 8.62 11.64 -12.45
N PHE A 157 7.39 11.94 -12.04
CA PHE A 157 6.98 11.90 -10.63
C PHE A 157 7.13 10.50 -10.03
N PHE A 158 6.71 9.47 -10.78
CA PHE A 158 6.81 8.09 -10.33
C PHE A 158 8.27 7.64 -10.23
N ASN A 159 9.09 7.97 -11.23
CA ASN A 159 10.51 7.61 -11.25
C ASN A 159 11.27 8.25 -10.08
N LEU A 160 11.05 9.55 -9.84
CA LEU A 160 11.64 10.28 -8.73
C LEU A 160 11.20 9.71 -7.37
N TRP A 161 9.90 9.42 -7.22
CA TRP A 161 9.38 8.80 -6.01
C TRP A 161 10.00 7.42 -5.77
N LYS A 162 10.08 6.57 -6.80
CA LYS A 162 10.67 5.23 -6.73
C LYS A 162 12.12 5.30 -6.28
N GLU A 163 12.92 6.19 -6.87
CA GLU A 163 14.31 6.42 -6.49
C GLU A 163 14.44 6.81 -5.01
N LYS A 164 13.64 7.78 -4.57
CA LYS A 164 13.61 8.23 -3.17
C LYS A 164 13.24 7.10 -2.20
N MET A 165 12.26 6.25 -2.55
CA MET A 165 11.85 5.13 -1.72
C MET A 165 12.92 4.05 -1.61
N LEU A 166 13.61 3.73 -2.71
CA LEU A 166 14.74 2.80 -2.69
C LEU A 166 15.89 3.35 -1.83
N GLN A 167 16.23 4.62 -2.00
CA GLN A 167 17.27 5.26 -1.20
C GLN A 167 16.93 5.28 0.30
N ALA A 168 15.69 5.63 0.66
CA ALA A 168 15.21 5.61 2.03
C ALA A 168 15.27 4.20 2.64
N THR A 169 14.94 3.16 1.86
CA THR A 169 15.01 1.76 2.28
C THR A 169 16.44 1.34 2.58
N GLU A 170 17.38 1.70 1.70
CA GLU A 170 18.80 1.36 1.88
C GLU A 170 19.41 2.14 3.06
N ASN A 171 19.08 3.42 3.22
CA ASN A 171 19.52 4.22 4.37
C ASN A 171 19.01 3.62 5.69
N LYS A 172 17.74 3.20 5.74
CA LYS A 172 17.16 2.54 6.92
C LYS A 172 17.84 1.20 7.21
N ARG A 173 18.26 0.45 6.19
CA ARG A 173 19.02 -0.80 6.34
C ARG A 173 20.42 -0.55 6.91
N LYS A 174 21.14 0.45 6.39
CA LYS A 174 22.48 0.83 6.86
C LYS A 174 22.45 1.35 8.29
N GLU A 175 21.48 2.19 8.62
CA GLU A 175 21.31 2.73 9.97
C GLU A 175 21.06 1.63 11.00
N LYS A 176 20.21 0.63 10.69
CA LYS A 176 20.01 -0.54 11.55
C LYS A 176 21.29 -1.35 11.79
N ARG A 177 22.17 -1.45 10.78
CA ARG A 177 23.48 -2.13 10.94
C ARG A 177 24.39 -1.34 11.87
N ARG A 178 24.50 -0.02 11.67
CA ARG A 178 25.31 0.86 12.53
C ARG A 178 24.83 0.85 13.98
N GLN A 179 23.52 0.86 14.22
CA GLN A 179 22.98 0.75 15.58
C GLN A 179 23.27 -0.61 16.22
N LYS A 180 23.23 -1.70 15.46
CA LYS A 180 23.60 -3.03 15.98
C LYS A 180 25.09 -3.10 16.32
N GLU A 181 25.95 -2.51 15.49
CA GLU A 181 27.39 -2.42 15.73
C GLU A 181 27.70 -1.55 16.95
N GLN A 182 27.07 -0.37 17.08
CA GLN A 182 27.20 0.50 18.25
C GLN A 182 26.77 -0.21 19.53
N ARG A 183 25.63 -0.91 19.53
CA ARG A 183 25.19 -1.74 20.67
C ARG A 183 26.19 -2.84 21.01
N HIS A 184 26.77 -3.51 20.01
CA HIS A 184 27.76 -4.56 20.24
C HIS A 184 29.07 -3.99 20.81
N VAL A 185 29.49 -2.80 20.37
CA VAL A 185 30.67 -2.10 20.92
C VAL A 185 30.40 -1.62 22.34
N GLU A 186 29.24 -1.02 22.63
CA GLU A 186 28.83 -0.62 23.98
C GLU A 186 28.71 -1.82 24.93
N GLU A 187 28.16 -2.94 24.48
CA GLU A 187 28.09 -4.18 25.25
C GLU A 187 29.49 -4.77 25.49
N SER A 188 30.41 -4.59 24.54
CA SER A 188 31.81 -5.03 24.69
C SER A 188 32.63 -4.11 25.59
N SER A 189 32.36 -2.80 25.62
CA SER A 189 33.06 -1.83 26.48
C SER A 189 32.47 -1.71 27.89
N GLY A 190 31.19 -2.05 28.06
CA GLY A 190 30.48 -2.10 29.35
C GLY A 190 30.70 -3.41 30.13
N ARG A 191 31.44 -4.38 29.57
CA ARG A 191 32.00 -5.50 30.34
C ARG A 191 33.19 -5.00 31.15
N GLU A 192 32.91 -4.21 32.20
CA GLU A 192 33.66 -4.47 33.43
C GLU A 192 33.54 -5.96 33.66
N VAL A 193 34.68 -6.65 33.72
CA VAL A 193 34.75 -8.04 34.10
C VAL A 193 34.10 -8.13 35.47
N LYS A 194 32.78 -8.39 35.53
CA LYS A 194 32.12 -8.84 36.74
C LYS A 194 32.90 -10.08 37.11
N LYS A 195 33.82 -9.93 38.07
CA LYS A 195 34.64 -11.02 38.59
C LYS A 195 33.65 -12.13 38.89
N VAL A 196 33.63 -13.15 38.04
CA VAL A 196 32.82 -14.34 38.27
C VAL A 196 33.25 -14.78 39.66
N ARG A 197 32.33 -14.77 40.65
CA ARG A 197 32.63 -15.28 41.98
C ARG A 197 33.19 -16.68 41.76
N LYS A 198 34.47 -16.90 42.10
CA LYS A 198 35.06 -18.25 42.05
C LYS A 198 34.11 -19.15 42.84
N ALA A 199 33.57 -20.16 42.18
CA ALA A 199 32.77 -21.17 42.87
C ALA A 199 33.62 -21.73 44.01
N ARG A 200 33.15 -21.59 45.24
CA ARG A 200 33.86 -22.08 46.43
C ARG A 200 34.02 -23.59 46.28
N ASN A 201 35.27 -24.04 46.18
CA ASN A 201 35.61 -25.44 46.03
C ASN A 201 35.40 -26.15 47.38
N ARG A 202 34.29 -26.89 47.52
CA ARG A 202 33.96 -27.66 48.74
C ARG A 202 34.65 -29.01 48.81
N ARG A 203 35.54 -29.36 47.87
CA ARG A 203 36.21 -30.68 47.85
C ARG A 203 36.97 -30.99 49.14
N GLN A 204 37.57 -29.99 49.76
CA GLN A 204 38.25 -30.17 51.05
C GLN A 204 37.26 -30.44 52.19
N GLU A 205 36.10 -29.78 52.22
CA GLU A 205 35.04 -30.06 53.20
C GLU A 205 34.48 -31.48 53.04
N TRP A 206 34.22 -31.91 51.80
CA TRP A 206 33.76 -33.26 51.51
C TRP A 206 34.81 -34.32 51.87
N ASN A 207 36.09 -34.09 51.58
CA ASN A 207 37.17 -34.97 52.01
C ASN A 207 37.25 -35.03 53.54
N LEU A 208 37.06 -33.91 54.24
CA LEU A 208 36.97 -33.94 55.70
C LEU A 208 35.74 -34.75 56.16
N MET A 209 34.58 -34.61 55.53
CA MET A 209 33.33 -35.36 55.86
C MET A 209 33.40 -36.85 55.55
N ALA A 210 34.33 -37.27 54.70
CA ALA A 210 34.57 -38.68 54.41
C ALA A 210 35.29 -39.42 55.55
N TYR A 211 35.93 -38.72 56.49
CA TYR A 211 36.44 -39.32 57.70
C TYR A 211 35.31 -39.56 58.70
N ASP A 212 35.31 -40.73 59.35
CA ASP A 212 34.36 -41.05 60.40
C ASP A 212 34.51 -40.07 61.58
N LYS A 213 33.43 -39.84 62.33
CA LYS A 213 33.32 -38.71 63.29
C LYS A 213 34.46 -38.66 64.33
N GLU A 214 35.06 -39.79 64.65
CA GLU A 214 36.12 -39.91 65.65
C GLU A 214 37.55 -39.73 65.10
N LEU A 215 37.72 -39.63 63.77
CA LEU A 215 39.03 -39.56 63.10
C LEU A 215 39.28 -38.22 62.39
N ARG A 216 38.43 -37.21 62.60
CA ARG A 216 38.63 -35.86 62.06
C ARG A 216 39.65 -35.06 62.90
N PRO A 217 40.61 -34.36 62.26
CA PRO A 217 41.51 -33.45 62.99
C PRO A 217 40.72 -32.32 63.68
N ASP A 218 40.89 -32.17 65.00
CA ASP A 218 40.17 -31.19 65.80
C ASP A 218 40.67 -29.76 65.48
N ALA A 219 39.77 -28.87 65.06
CA ALA A 219 40.11 -27.50 64.64
C ALA A 219 40.33 -26.54 65.82
N ARG A 220 40.92 -27.03 66.92
CA ARG A 220 41.17 -26.26 68.14
C ARG A 220 42.64 -25.94 68.35
N VAL A 221 43.31 -25.32 67.39
CA VAL A 221 44.53 -24.56 67.69
C VAL A 221 44.62 -23.37 66.72
N THR A 222 44.10 -22.22 67.13
CA THR A 222 44.77 -20.92 66.95
C THR A 222 44.15 -19.88 67.90
N PRO A 223 44.94 -19.00 68.54
CA PRO A 223 44.49 -18.22 69.67
C PRO A 223 43.77 -16.93 69.24
N SER A 224 42.69 -16.61 69.95
CA SER A 224 41.96 -15.33 69.86
C SER A 224 42.70 -14.22 70.60
N PRO A 225 42.78 -13.01 70.02
CA PRO A 225 42.89 -11.79 70.82
C PRO A 225 41.73 -10.81 70.53
N TYR A 226 41.01 -10.54 71.62
CA TYR A 226 40.41 -9.27 72.02
C TYR A 226 39.21 -8.67 71.27
N HIS A 227 38.07 -8.82 71.95
CA HIS A 227 37.03 -7.82 72.19
C HIS A 227 37.49 -6.35 72.10
N THR A 228 36.75 -5.56 71.32
CA THR A 228 36.29 -4.22 71.75
C THR A 228 34.85 -4.02 71.28
N SER A 229 33.99 -3.74 72.24
CA SER A 229 32.58 -3.39 72.11
C SER A 229 32.43 -1.87 72.08
N ASP A 230 31.73 -1.36 71.09
CA ASP A 230 30.78 -0.24 71.21
C ASP A 230 30.08 -0.17 69.84
N GLY A 231 28.76 -0.23 69.71
CA GLY A 231 27.79 0.49 70.52
C GLY A 231 27.20 1.59 69.64
N SER A 232 25.89 1.55 69.46
CA SER A 232 24.98 2.59 68.95
C SER A 232 24.26 2.34 67.61
N MET A 233 22.95 2.27 67.80
CA MET A 233 21.82 2.16 66.89
C MET A 233 21.60 3.46 66.09
N SER A 234 21.07 3.36 64.87
CA SER A 234 19.78 3.98 64.52
C SER A 234 19.30 3.56 63.12
N PRO A 235 17.99 3.37 62.91
CA PRO A 235 17.41 2.95 61.63
C PRO A 235 16.83 4.12 60.81
N ASP A 236 16.75 3.88 59.51
CA ASP A 236 15.78 4.34 58.51
C ASP A 236 15.22 5.78 58.56
N ARG A 237 15.54 6.53 57.50
CA ARG A 237 14.54 6.96 56.53
C ARG A 237 15.11 7.16 55.13
#